data_AF-A0A934U8D4-F1
#
_entry.id   AF-A0A934U8D4-F1
#
_cell.length_a   1.000
_cell.length_b   1.000
_cell.length_c   1.000
_cell.angle_alpha   90.00
_cell.angle_beta   90.00
_cell.angle_gamma   90.00
#
_symmetry.space_group_name_H-M   'P 1'
#
loop_
_entity.id
_entity.type
_entity.pdbx_description
1 polymer ?
#
loop_
_entity_poly.entity_id
_entity_poly.type
_entity_poly.pdbx_seq_one_letter_code
_entity_poly.pdbx_strand_id
1 'polypeptide(L)' 'MSKYLYRNTSDYDLAVIGVGVVATGEVIESDHPVENPNLEQVKAEEKKKTVNKENGDV' A
#
# COMPACT_ATOMS: atom_id res chain seq x y z
N MET A 1 19.85 2.59 2.61
CA MET A 1 18.83 3.36 3.36
C MET A 1 17.67 2.43 3.64
N SER A 2 17.17 2.39 4.87
CA SER A 2 16.00 1.60 5.23
C SER A 2 14.76 2.30 4.71
N LYS A 3 13.97 1.64 3.86
CA LYS A 3 12.70 2.18 3.36
C LYS A 3 11.59 1.91 4.37
N TYR A 4 10.66 2.87 4.48
CA TYR A 4 9.44 2.72 5.24
C TYR A 4 8.38 2.04 4.38
N LEU A 5 7.62 1.13 4.97
CA LEU A 5 6.54 0.42 4.29
C LEU A 5 5.22 0.80 4.93
N TYR A 6 4.25 1.15 4.10
CA TYR A 6 2.94 1.58 4.54
C TYR A 6 1.87 0.80 3.80
N ARG A 7 0.88 0.28 4.52
CA ARG A 7 -0.30 -0.33 3.94
C ARG A 7 -1.43 0.68 3.90
N ASN A 8 -2.06 0.82 2.74
CA ASN A 8 -3.27 1.61 2.61
C ASN A 8 -4.42 0.89 3.33
N THR A 9 -4.91 1.49 4.41
CA THR A 9 -6.04 1.00 5.22
C THR A 9 -7.32 1.77 4.94
N SER A 10 -7.33 2.64 3.93
CA SER A 10 -8.52 3.39 3.56
C SER A 10 -9.65 2.46 3.10
N ASP A 11 -10.88 2.77 3.50
CA ASP A 11 -12.09 2.09 3.03
C ASP A 11 -12.43 2.43 1.56
N TYR A 12 -11.74 3.42 0.98
CA TYR A 12 -11.87 3.78 -0.43
C TYR A 12 -11.00 2.90 -1.32
N ASP A 13 -11.53 2.44 -2.45
CA ASP A 13 -10.81 1.62 -3.43
C ASP A 13 -9.46 2.21 -3.84
N LEU A 14 -9.35 3.54 -3.90
CA LEU A 14 -8.15 4.29 -4.25
C LEU A 14 -7.94 5.46 -3.28
N ALA A 15 -6.72 5.57 -2.73
CA ALA A 15 -6.30 6.70 -1.91
C ALA A 15 -5.14 7.46 -2.60
N VAL A 16 -5.19 8.80 -2.54
CA VAL A 16 -4.10 9.65 -3.03
C VAL A 16 -3.05 9.80 -1.93
N ILE A 17 -1.82 9.39 -2.21
CA ILE A 17 -0.69 9.48 -1.28
C ILE A 17 0.44 10.23 -1.96
N GLY A 18 0.70 11.46 -1.49
CA GLY A 18 1.65 12.36 -2.11
C GLY A 18 1.21 12.73 -3.53
N VAL A 19 1.95 12.24 -4.53
CA VAL A 19 1.67 12.44 -5.97
C VAL A 19 1.15 11.17 -6.67
N GLY A 20 0.97 10.07 -5.92
CA GLY A 20 0.54 8.77 -6.44
C GLY A 20 -0.85 8.37 -5.97
N VAL A 21 -1.47 7.42 -6.66
CA VAL A 21 -2.73 6.78 -6.27
C VAL A 21 -2.44 5.33 -5.92
N VAL A 22 -2.98 4.86 -4.79
CA VAL A 22 -2.68 3.53 -4.22
C VAL A 22 -4.00 2.84 -3.91
N ALA A 23 -4.14 1.56 -4.26
CA ALA A 23 -5.36 0.83 -3.97
C ALA A 23 -5.45 0.45 -2.48
N THR A 24 -6.68 0.26 -1.99
CA THR A 24 -6.89 -0.24 -0.63
C THR A 24 -6.21 -1.59 -0.42
N GLY A 25 -5.57 -1.76 0.74
CA GLY A 25 -4.83 -2.97 1.10
C GLY A 25 -3.45 -3.11 0.48
N GLU A 26 -3.06 -2.27 -0.50
CA GLU A 26 -1.72 -2.30 -1.08
C GLU A 26 -0.66 -1.71 -0.14
N VAL A 27 0.57 -2.22 -0.29
CA VAL A 27 1.73 -1.76 0.46
C VAL A 27 2.61 -0.90 -0.43
N ILE A 28 2.89 0.32 0.01
CA ILE A 28 3.82 1.24 -0.64
C ILE A 28 5.14 1.35 0.11
N GLU A 29 6.17 1.68 -0.66
CA GLU A 29 7.49 2.04 -0.16
C GLU A 29 7.66 3.55 -0.14
N SER A 30 8.21 4.08 0.95
CA SER A 30 8.60 5.47 1.04
C SER A 30 10.00 5.60 1.63
N ASP A 31 10.80 6.50 1.06
CA ASP A 31 12.13 6.85 1.58
C ASP A 31 12.04 7.82 2.78
N HIS A 32 10.88 8.46 2.98
CA HIS A 32 10.59 9.38 4.08
C HIS A 32 9.40 8.89 4.92
N PRO A 33 9.33 9.24 6.21
CA PRO A 33 8.15 8.95 7.01
C PRO A 33 6.93 9.69 6.44
N VAL A 34 5.83 8.97 6.25
CA VAL A 34 4.56 9.51 5.77
C VAL A 34 3.56 9.50 6.92
N GLU A 35 3.05 10.68 7.27
CA GLU A 35 1.95 10.82 8.22
C GLU A 35 0.63 10.95 7.44
N ASN A 36 -0.08 9.83 7.28
CA ASN A 36 -1.38 9.82 6.62
C ASN A 36 -2.33 8.91 7.42
N PRO A 37 -3.54 9.37 7.79
CA PRO A 37 -4.50 8.56 8.55
C PRO A 37 -4.95 7.29 7.82
N ASN A 38 -4.77 7.24 6.49
CA ASN A 38 -5.11 6.08 5.67
C ASN A 38 -3.92 5.11 5.47
N LEU A 39 -2.80 5.35 6.14
CA LEU A 39 -1.60 4.53 6.02
C LEU A 39 -1.16 3.99 7.36
N GLU A 40 -1.05 2.66 7.42
CA GLU A 40 -0.49 1.97 8.58
C GLU A 40 0.93 1.50 8.25
N GLN A 41 1.90 1.82 9.10
CA GLN A 41 3.27 1.36 8.90
C GLN A 41 3.37 -0.13 9.17
N VAL A 42 3.79 -0.89 8.16
CA VAL A 42 3.89 -2.35 8.22
C VAL A 42 5.35 -2.81 8.20
N LYS A 43 5.60 -4.03 8.68
CA LYS A 43 6.92 -4.65 8.61
C LYS A 43 7.20 -5.16 7.21
N ALA A 44 8.47 -5.25 6.84
CA ALA A 44 8.91 -5.71 5.51
C ALA A 44 8.44 -7.11 5.10
N GLU A 45 8.02 -7.93 6.07
CA GLU A 45 7.50 -9.26 5.83
C GLU A 45 6.06 -9.27 5.28
N GLU A 46 5.31 -8.15 5.37
CA GLU A 46 3.92 -8.05 4.87
C GLU A 46 3.79 -7.75 3.37
N LYS A 47 4.91 -7.55 2.66
CA LYS A 47 4.93 -7.40 1.19
C LYS A 47 4.36 -8.62 0.41
N LYS A 48 3.97 -9.69 1.11
CA LYS A 48 3.56 -11.00 0.56
C LYS A 48 2.06 -11.23 0.44
N LYS A 49 1.22 -10.19 0.44
CA LYS A 49 -0.17 -10.32 -0.03
C LYS A 49 -0.40 -9.48 -1.28
N THR A 50 0.24 -9.90 -2.36
CA THR A 50 -0.28 -9.67 -3.70
C THR A 50 -1.71 -10.19 -3.72
N VAL A 51 -2.69 -9.27 -3.75
CA VAL A 51 -4.07 -9.63 -4.06
C VAL A 51 -4.07 -10.26 -5.46
N ASN A 52 -4.56 -11.48 -5.54
CA ASN A 52 -4.77 -12.24 -6.77
C ASN A 52 -5.43 -11.37 -7.85
N LYS A 53 -4.81 -11.26 -9.03
CA LYS A 53 -5.59 -11.34 -10.27
C LYS A 53 -5.66 -12.82 -10.63
N GLU A 54 -6.62 -13.52 -10.03
CA GLU A 54 -7.00 -14.84 -10.49
C GLU A 54 -7.82 -14.66 -11.79
N ASN A 55 -7.26 -15.20 -12.87
CA ASN A 55 -7.94 -15.81 -14.01
C ASN A 55 -9.30 -15.23 -14.45
N GLY A 56 -9.25 -14.32 -15.42
CA GLY A 56 -10.35 -14.12 -16.37
C GLY A 56 -10.10 -14.96 -17.62
N ASP A 57 -10.70 -16.14 -17.63
CA ASP A 57 -10.98 -16.98 -18.80
C ASP A 57 -11.56 -16.12 -19.95
N VAL A 58 -11.01 -16.22 -21.17
CA VAL A 58 -11.66 -15.79 -22.43
C VAL A 58 -11.56 -16.89 -23.47
#